data_AF-A0A1X0JIA1-F1
#
_entry.id   AF-A0A1X0JIA1-F1
#
_cell.length_a   1.000
_cell.length_b   1.000
_cell.length_c   1.000
_cell.angle_alpha   90.00
_cell.angle_beta   90.00
_cell.angle_gamma   90.00
#
_symmetry.space_group_name_H-M   'P 1'
#
loop_
_entity.id
_entity.type
_entity.pdbx_description
1 polymer ?
#
loop_
_entity_poly.entity_id
_entity_poly.type
_entity_poly.pdbx_seq_one_letter_code
_entity_poly.pdbx_strand_id
1 'polypeptide(L)'
;MRIRREIVRAALRGCRSPLASHRFSVRVDRKMYDAVTALTRPLEGVHWQREVVGGVPVERTVSLGANATLIYLHGGAYGLGSAYGYRRVAGRLAEAAWMAAVVPDYSLAPESVALEEMVEVYTALLAAGMNPQTTVIAGDSAGGGLALALAMTLRDRGIARPAALGLIRPVITSAVSPVCGNFADLPPIVLQSAGEDPLVEKIVGVATDVEHQRSDALWRDIHLQAGVRAEADLALAELGSRLRAHVQARVETT
;
A
#
# COMPACT_ATOMS: atom_id res chain seq x y z
N MET A 1 -10.82 -23.02 -11.39
CA MET A 1 -12.19 -22.48 -11.51
C MET A 1 -12.12 -21.04 -12.02
N ARG A 2 -12.52 -20.75 -13.28
CA ARG A 2 -12.51 -19.38 -13.84
C ARG A 2 -13.70 -18.60 -13.26
N ILE A 3 -13.49 -17.75 -12.26
CA ILE A 3 -14.51 -16.78 -11.82
C ILE A 3 -14.71 -15.79 -12.98
N ARG A 4 -15.97 -15.58 -13.39
CA ARG A 4 -16.29 -14.70 -14.53
C ARG A 4 -15.90 -13.26 -14.18
N ARG A 5 -15.13 -12.61 -15.07
CA ARG A 5 -14.61 -11.23 -14.94
C ARG A 5 -15.70 -10.21 -14.56
N GLU A 6 -16.93 -10.46 -14.98
CA GLU A 6 -18.10 -9.61 -14.70
C GLU A 6 -18.53 -9.63 -13.23
N ILE A 7 -18.31 -10.75 -12.52
CA ILE A 7 -18.65 -10.90 -11.09
C ILE A 7 -17.68 -10.10 -10.22
N VAL A 8 -16.37 -10.15 -10.52
CA VAL A 8 -15.36 -9.33 -9.84
C VAL A 8 -15.64 -7.84 -10.09
N ARG A 9 -15.99 -7.48 -11.33
CA ARG A 9 -16.34 -6.11 -11.72
C ARG A 9 -17.58 -5.60 -10.99
N ALA A 10 -18.64 -6.42 -10.90
CA ALA A 10 -19.86 -6.08 -10.20
C ALA A 10 -19.66 -5.99 -8.68
N ALA A 11 -18.80 -6.84 -8.09
CA ALA A 11 -18.47 -6.77 -6.67
C ALA A 11 -17.69 -5.50 -6.31
N LEU A 12 -16.68 -5.14 -7.12
CA LEU A 12 -15.87 -3.93 -6.90
C LEU A 12 -16.65 -2.63 -7.20
N ARG A 13 -17.51 -2.62 -8.24
CA ARG A 13 -18.41 -1.48 -8.51
C ARG A 13 -19.59 -1.40 -7.53
N GLY A 14 -20.03 -2.56 -7.04
CA GLY A 14 -21.11 -2.74 -6.07
C GLY A 14 -20.69 -2.38 -4.64
N CYS A 15 -19.38 -2.27 -4.37
CA CYS A 15 -18.83 -1.56 -3.22
C CYS A 15 -19.05 -0.03 -3.35
N ARG A 16 -20.29 0.41 -3.63
CA ARG A 16 -20.76 1.67 -3.04
C ARG A 16 -20.63 1.48 -1.53
N SER A 17 -19.94 2.39 -0.85
CA SER A 17 -19.58 2.23 0.56
C SER A 17 -20.72 1.59 1.39
N PRO A 18 -20.52 0.43 2.02
CA PRO A 18 -21.47 -0.12 2.99
C PRO A 18 -21.68 0.83 4.17
N LEU A 19 -20.79 1.82 4.34
CA LEU A 19 -20.84 2.86 5.36
C LEU A 19 -22.17 3.62 5.41
N ALA A 20 -22.97 3.63 4.32
CA ALA A 20 -24.29 4.28 4.32
C ALA A 20 -25.46 3.33 4.65
N SER A 21 -25.26 2.01 4.67
CA SER A 21 -26.33 1.06 5.00
C SER A 21 -25.80 0.00 5.94
N HIS A 22 -26.11 0.12 7.24
CA HIS A 22 -25.90 -0.88 8.27
C HIS A 22 -26.69 -2.18 7.97
N ARG A 23 -26.36 -2.87 6.87
CA ARG A 23 -27.08 -4.05 6.42
C ARG A 23 -26.56 -5.33 7.08
N PHE A 24 -25.29 -5.35 7.48
CA PHE A 24 -24.65 -6.49 8.14
C PHE A 24 -23.72 -6.05 9.27
N SER A 25 -23.23 -7.00 10.07
CA SER A 25 -22.23 -6.72 11.10
C SER A 25 -20.87 -6.37 10.49
N VAL A 26 -20.07 -5.55 11.18
CA VAL A 26 -18.70 -5.16 10.77
C VAL A 26 -17.83 -6.37 10.39
N ARG A 27 -18.00 -7.49 11.09
CA ARG A 27 -17.28 -8.75 10.80
C ARG A 27 -17.62 -9.32 9.42
N VAL A 28 -18.88 -9.22 8.99
CA VAL A 28 -19.34 -9.71 7.68
C VAL A 28 -18.81 -8.80 6.57
N ASP A 29 -18.87 -7.48 6.76
CA ASP A 29 -18.36 -6.52 5.78
C ASP A 29 -16.85 -6.71 5.55
N ARG A 30 -16.06 -6.88 6.62
CA ARG A 30 -14.62 -7.19 6.53
C ARG A 30 -14.37 -8.47 5.73
N LYS A 31 -15.05 -9.56 6.07
CA LYS A 31 -14.90 -10.85 5.35
C LYS A 31 -15.28 -10.75 3.88
N MET A 32 -16.37 -10.04 3.56
CA MET A 32 -16.83 -9.87 2.19
C MET A 32 -15.82 -9.04 1.39
N TYR A 33 -15.32 -7.95 1.97
CA TYR A 33 -14.32 -7.11 1.33
C TYR A 33 -13.03 -7.90 1.05
N ASP A 34 -12.51 -8.63 2.03
CA ASP A 34 -11.33 -9.47 1.87
C ASP A 34 -11.51 -10.55 0.81
N ALA A 35 -12.70 -11.18 0.77
CA ALA A 35 -13.00 -12.18 -0.23
C ALA A 35 -12.94 -11.57 -1.64
N VAL A 36 -13.45 -10.35 -1.83
CA VAL A 36 -13.45 -9.64 -3.11
C VAL A 36 -12.03 -9.22 -3.52
N THR A 37 -11.24 -8.62 -2.63
CA THR A 37 -9.86 -8.20 -2.95
C THR A 37 -8.95 -9.41 -3.19
N ALA A 38 -9.24 -10.55 -2.54
CA ALA A 38 -8.59 -11.82 -2.78
C ALA A 38 -9.07 -12.56 -4.05
N LEU A 39 -9.91 -11.99 -4.93
CA LEU A 39 -10.30 -12.64 -6.20
C LEU A 39 -9.33 -12.40 -7.36
N THR A 40 -8.33 -11.53 -7.17
CA THR A 40 -7.27 -11.27 -8.17
C THR A 40 -6.48 -12.55 -8.48
N ARG A 41 -5.91 -12.70 -9.69
CA ARG A 41 -5.14 -13.93 -9.99
C ARG A 41 -3.94 -14.06 -9.03
N PRO A 42 -3.61 -15.26 -8.54
CA PRO A 42 -2.34 -15.50 -7.87
C PRO A 42 -1.15 -15.15 -8.77
N LEU A 43 -0.02 -14.85 -8.16
CA LEU A 43 1.27 -14.75 -8.83
C LEU A 43 1.85 -16.17 -8.96
N GLU A 44 2.35 -16.52 -10.14
CA GLU A 44 3.02 -17.81 -10.34
C GLU A 44 4.39 -17.79 -9.66
N GLY A 45 4.77 -18.87 -8.97
CA GLY A 45 6.07 -18.99 -8.30
C GLY A 45 6.25 -18.13 -7.03
N VAL A 46 5.29 -17.29 -6.66
CA VAL A 46 5.37 -16.46 -5.44
C VAL A 46 4.72 -17.19 -4.27
N HIS A 47 5.55 -17.56 -3.30
CA HIS A 47 5.11 -18.17 -2.04
C HIS A 47 4.98 -17.13 -0.94
N TRP A 48 3.89 -17.23 -0.17
CA TRP A 48 3.60 -16.35 0.96
C TRP A 48 3.72 -17.13 2.27
N GLN A 49 4.36 -16.51 3.25
CA GLN A 49 4.46 -16.99 4.61
C GLN A 49 3.78 -15.99 5.54
N ARG A 50 3.06 -16.51 6.53
CA ARG A 50 2.54 -15.71 7.62
C ARG A 50 3.53 -15.72 8.78
N GLU A 51 3.84 -14.55 9.31
CA GLU A 51 4.69 -14.40 10.49
C GLU A 51 4.19 -13.22 11.36
N VAL A 52 4.88 -12.95 12.46
CA VAL A 52 4.61 -11.81 13.34
C VAL A 52 5.85 -10.94 13.40
N VAL A 53 5.70 -9.65 13.12
CA VAL A 53 6.78 -8.66 13.08
C VAL A 53 6.34 -7.45 13.90
N GLY A 54 7.13 -7.03 14.89
CA GLY A 54 6.75 -5.91 15.77
C GLY A 54 5.42 -6.14 16.50
N GLY A 55 5.05 -7.39 16.77
CA GLY A 55 3.76 -7.75 17.37
C GLY A 55 2.57 -7.81 16.39
N VAL A 56 2.77 -7.44 15.12
CA VAL A 56 1.71 -7.41 14.09
C VAL A 56 1.83 -8.64 13.18
N PRO A 57 0.73 -9.37 12.91
CA PRO A 57 0.73 -10.41 11.89
C PRO A 57 1.03 -9.83 10.50
N VAL A 58 1.87 -10.49 9.71
CA VAL A 58 2.19 -10.06 8.35
C VAL A 58 2.12 -11.22 7.36
N GLU A 59 1.78 -10.92 6.10
CA GLU A 59 2.02 -11.81 4.96
C GLU A 59 3.31 -11.37 4.26
N ARG A 60 4.29 -12.26 4.14
CA ARG A 60 5.59 -11.98 3.53
C ARG A 60 5.91 -12.94 2.39
N THR A 61 6.51 -12.45 1.32
CA THR A 61 6.96 -13.32 0.21
C THR A 61 8.26 -14.04 0.58
N VAL A 62 8.34 -15.34 0.30
CA VAL A 62 9.50 -16.18 0.64
C VAL A 62 10.66 -16.00 -0.37
N SER A 63 10.41 -15.59 -1.62
CA SER A 63 11.45 -15.44 -2.65
C SER A 63 11.10 -14.44 -3.78
N LEU A 64 11.31 -13.14 -3.56
CA LEU A 64 11.42 -12.14 -4.65
C LEU A 64 12.54 -11.15 -4.27
N GLY A 65 13.53 -10.96 -5.16
CA GLY A 65 14.53 -9.86 -5.12
C GLY A 65 15.37 -9.74 -3.84
N ALA A 66 16.51 -10.44 -3.78
CA ALA A 66 17.28 -10.77 -2.58
C ALA A 66 17.88 -9.62 -1.72
N ASN A 67 17.59 -8.34 -1.94
CA ASN A 67 18.17 -7.26 -1.12
C ASN A 67 17.26 -6.03 -0.90
N ALA A 68 16.00 -6.04 -1.38
CA ALA A 68 15.09 -4.89 -1.29
C ALA A 68 13.70 -5.31 -0.78
N THR A 69 13.05 -4.44 -0.03
CA THR A 69 11.77 -4.74 0.64
C THR A 69 10.70 -3.71 0.29
N LEU A 70 9.52 -4.19 -0.10
CA LEU A 70 8.31 -3.39 -0.22
C LEU A 70 7.40 -3.69 0.98
N ILE A 71 7.21 -2.70 1.85
CA ILE A 71 6.18 -2.75 2.90
C ILE A 71 4.91 -2.14 2.31
N TYR A 72 3.87 -2.96 2.10
CA TYR A 72 2.61 -2.53 1.52
C TYR A 72 1.53 -2.39 2.59
N LEU A 73 1.01 -1.17 2.76
CA LEU A 73 -0.07 -0.84 3.68
C LEU A 73 -1.38 -0.81 2.89
N HIS A 74 -2.29 -1.70 3.23
CA HIS A 74 -3.50 -1.90 2.45
C HIS A 74 -4.52 -0.76 2.59
N GLY A 75 -5.40 -0.60 1.59
CA GLY A 75 -6.56 0.29 1.67
C GLY A 75 -7.70 -0.27 2.53
N GLY A 76 -8.91 0.26 2.33
CA GLY A 76 -10.11 -0.18 3.08
C GLY A 76 -10.62 0.80 4.13
N ALA A 77 -10.34 2.10 3.95
CA ALA A 77 -10.89 3.17 4.79
C ALA A 77 -10.62 2.98 6.30
N TYR A 78 -9.47 2.38 6.66
CA TYR A 78 -9.07 2.02 8.03
C TYR A 78 -9.99 1.03 8.76
N GLY A 79 -11.12 0.61 8.18
CA GLY A 79 -12.09 -0.29 8.80
C GLY A 79 -12.22 -1.66 8.11
N LEU A 80 -11.64 -1.80 6.92
CA LEU A 80 -11.71 -2.95 6.03
C LEU A 80 -10.32 -3.32 5.50
N GLY A 81 -10.22 -4.49 4.88
CA GLY A 81 -8.99 -5.01 4.30
C GLY A 81 -8.22 -5.89 5.28
N SER A 82 -7.30 -6.67 4.72
CA SER A 82 -6.35 -7.47 5.47
C SER A 82 -5.11 -7.72 4.63
N ALA A 83 -4.04 -8.17 5.29
CA ALA A 83 -2.83 -8.64 4.62
C ALA A 83 -3.15 -9.72 3.57
N TYR A 84 -4.04 -10.67 3.89
CA TYR A 84 -4.46 -11.71 2.96
C TYR A 84 -5.21 -11.16 1.75
N GLY A 85 -6.10 -10.20 1.96
CA GLY A 85 -6.89 -9.57 0.89
C GLY A 85 -6.02 -8.80 -0.11
N TYR A 86 -4.91 -8.23 0.35
CA TYR A 86 -4.06 -7.33 -0.44
C TYR A 86 -2.76 -7.95 -0.95
N ARG A 87 -2.32 -9.09 -0.40
CA ARG A 87 -1.05 -9.72 -0.77
C ARG A 87 -0.86 -9.91 -2.28
N ARG A 88 -1.92 -10.15 -3.06
CA ARG A 88 -1.81 -10.32 -4.52
C ARG A 88 -1.49 -9.01 -5.25
N VAL A 89 -2.04 -7.89 -4.80
CA VAL A 89 -1.73 -6.55 -5.35
C VAL A 89 -0.34 -6.13 -4.91
N ALA A 90 -0.03 -6.29 -3.62
CA ALA A 90 1.29 -6.01 -3.06
C ALA A 90 2.38 -6.83 -3.74
N GLY A 91 2.15 -8.13 -3.96
CA GLY A 91 3.09 -9.01 -4.65
C GLY A 91 3.33 -8.63 -6.10
N ARG A 92 2.32 -8.11 -6.81
CA ARG A 92 2.47 -7.63 -8.20
C ARG A 92 3.33 -6.38 -8.26
N LEU A 93 3.09 -5.46 -7.34
CA LEU A 93 3.93 -4.28 -7.20
C LEU A 93 5.36 -4.66 -6.83
N ALA A 94 5.54 -5.59 -5.89
CA ALA A 94 6.85 -6.07 -5.46
C ALA A 94 7.59 -6.81 -6.59
N GLU A 95 6.90 -7.64 -7.37
CA GLU A 95 7.43 -8.29 -8.57
C GLU A 95 7.89 -7.25 -9.60
N ALA A 96 7.08 -6.23 -9.88
CA ALA A 96 7.46 -5.14 -10.79
C ALA A 96 8.64 -4.32 -10.28
N ALA A 97 8.74 -4.13 -8.95
CA ALA A 97 9.80 -3.38 -8.30
C ALA A 97 11.07 -4.20 -8.00
N TRP A 98 11.03 -5.53 -8.23
CA TRP A 98 12.09 -6.49 -7.88
C TRP A 98 12.41 -6.52 -6.37
N MET A 99 11.37 -6.56 -5.54
CA MET A 99 11.44 -6.51 -4.09
C MET A 99 10.72 -7.70 -3.44
N ALA A 100 11.09 -8.03 -2.22
CA ALA A 100 10.27 -8.88 -1.35
C ALA A 100 9.09 -8.05 -0.81
N ALA A 101 7.88 -8.61 -0.77
CA ALA A 101 6.72 -7.94 -0.18
C ALA A 101 6.54 -8.32 1.28
N VAL A 102 6.23 -7.32 2.12
CA VAL A 102 5.71 -7.47 3.48
C VAL A 102 4.39 -6.71 3.54
N VAL A 103 3.32 -7.40 3.93
CA VAL A 103 1.98 -6.82 4.05
C VAL A 103 1.50 -6.97 5.49
N PRO A 104 1.56 -5.92 6.31
CA PRO A 104 1.07 -5.97 7.69
C PRO A 104 -0.45 -6.03 7.76
N ASP A 105 -0.95 -6.83 8.69
CA ASP A 105 -2.37 -6.97 9.04
C ASP A 105 -2.70 -6.03 10.21
N TYR A 106 -2.57 -4.73 9.98
CA TYR A 106 -2.68 -3.71 11.02
C TYR A 106 -4.09 -3.59 11.58
N SER A 107 -4.20 -3.12 12.82
CA SER A 107 -5.46 -2.97 13.54
C SER A 107 -6.41 -2.01 12.83
N LEU A 108 -7.68 -2.41 12.71
CA LEU A 108 -8.71 -1.65 12.01
C LEU A 108 -9.58 -0.87 13.00
N ALA A 109 -10.07 0.30 12.58
CA ALA A 109 -10.99 1.11 13.37
C ALA A 109 -12.26 0.34 13.76
N PRO A 110 -12.87 0.63 14.92
CA PRO A 110 -12.53 1.71 15.85
C PRO A 110 -11.40 1.41 16.85
N GLU A 111 -10.94 0.16 16.99
CA GLU A 111 -9.94 -0.24 17.99
C GLU A 111 -8.48 0.02 17.57
N SER A 112 -8.27 0.80 16.51
CA SER A 112 -6.99 0.89 15.80
C SER A 112 -5.92 1.72 16.51
N VAL A 113 -4.69 1.20 16.47
CA VAL A 113 -3.42 1.88 16.76
C VAL A 113 -2.44 1.68 15.59
N ALA A 114 -2.97 1.68 14.36
CA ALA A 114 -2.26 1.25 13.16
C ALA A 114 -0.94 2.00 12.93
N LEU A 115 -0.87 3.30 13.23
CA LEU A 115 0.36 4.06 13.02
C LEU A 115 1.48 3.57 13.95
N GLU A 116 1.19 3.38 15.23
CA GLU A 116 2.11 2.84 16.21
C GLU A 116 2.55 1.43 15.84
N GLU A 117 1.60 0.57 15.46
CA GLU A 117 1.88 -0.78 14.95
C GLU A 117 2.82 -0.76 13.74
N MET A 118 2.64 0.17 12.80
CA MET A 118 3.52 0.27 11.63
C MET A 118 4.91 0.79 11.98
N VAL A 119 5.03 1.64 13.01
CA VAL A 119 6.33 2.00 13.57
C VAL A 119 7.02 0.76 14.14
N GLU A 120 6.31 -0.05 14.94
CA GLU A 120 6.85 -1.29 15.52
C GLU A 120 7.25 -2.32 14.45
N VAL A 121 6.44 -2.48 13.40
CA VAL A 121 6.79 -3.35 12.26
C VAL A 121 8.07 -2.85 11.59
N TYR A 122 8.14 -1.55 11.28
CA TYR A 122 9.28 -0.98 10.58
C TYR A 122 10.57 -1.09 11.39
N THR A 123 10.54 -0.75 12.69
CA THR A 123 11.71 -0.84 13.59
C THR A 123 12.12 -2.29 13.81
N ALA A 124 11.18 -3.22 13.95
CA ALA A 124 11.49 -4.65 14.07
C ALA A 124 12.17 -5.20 12.80
N LEU A 125 11.73 -4.79 11.61
CA LEU A 125 12.39 -5.17 10.36
C LEU A 125 13.80 -4.60 10.27
N LEU A 126 14.00 -3.33 10.65
CA LEU A 126 15.35 -2.73 10.70
C LEU A 126 16.26 -3.51 11.66
N ALA A 127 15.77 -3.86 12.85
CA ALA A 127 16.51 -4.65 13.83
C ALA A 127 16.85 -6.07 13.31
N ALA A 128 16.00 -6.62 12.43
CA ALA A 128 16.23 -7.89 11.75
C ALA A 128 17.17 -7.77 10.52
N GLY A 129 17.77 -6.61 10.27
CA GLY A 129 18.74 -6.39 9.20
C GLY A 129 18.14 -5.89 7.88
N MET A 130 16.87 -5.46 7.84
CA MET A 130 16.31 -4.77 6.69
C MET A 130 17.10 -3.48 6.40
N ASN A 131 17.59 -3.31 5.17
CA ASN A 131 18.28 -2.10 4.77
C ASN A 131 17.28 -0.99 4.41
N PRO A 132 17.25 0.15 5.13
CA PRO A 132 16.33 1.25 4.83
C PRO A 132 16.55 1.86 3.44
N GLN A 133 17.79 1.83 2.91
CA GLN A 133 18.14 2.38 1.59
C GLN A 133 17.63 1.54 0.41
N THR A 134 17.19 0.31 0.68
CA THR A 134 16.53 -0.56 -0.30
C THR A 134 15.11 -0.93 0.12
N THR A 135 14.53 -0.15 1.03
CA THR A 135 13.16 -0.36 1.51
C THR A 135 12.22 0.70 0.95
N VAL A 136 11.08 0.28 0.43
CA VAL A 136 9.99 1.15 -0.01
C VAL A 136 8.78 0.91 0.88
N ILE A 137 8.08 1.98 1.24
CA ILE A 137 6.77 1.90 1.88
C ILE A 137 5.74 2.34 0.85
N ALA A 138 4.76 1.49 0.57
CA ALA A 138 3.70 1.78 -0.39
C ALA A 138 2.32 1.52 0.20
N GLY A 139 1.29 2.12 -0.39
CA GLY A 139 -0.08 1.84 0.00
C GLY A 139 -1.10 2.54 -0.88
N ASP A 140 -2.33 2.04 -0.83
CA ASP A 140 -3.46 2.60 -1.56
C ASP A 140 -4.51 3.19 -0.61
N SER A 141 -5.21 4.24 -1.05
CA SER A 141 -6.32 4.82 -0.30
C SER A 141 -5.93 5.13 1.16
N ALA A 142 -6.58 4.51 2.15
CA ALA A 142 -6.26 4.66 3.56
C ALA A 142 -4.82 4.22 3.90
N GLY A 143 -4.34 3.15 3.27
CA GLY A 143 -2.97 2.67 3.40
C GLY A 143 -1.94 3.62 2.81
N GLY A 144 -2.28 4.34 1.74
CA GLY A 144 -1.47 5.42 1.20
C GLY A 144 -1.34 6.60 2.19
N GLY A 145 -2.44 6.96 2.85
CA GLY A 145 -2.42 7.94 3.94
C GLY A 145 -1.59 7.47 5.14
N LEU A 146 -1.70 6.19 5.50
CA LEU A 146 -0.92 5.58 6.58
C LEU A 146 0.59 5.53 6.24
N ALA A 147 0.94 5.23 5.00
CA ALA A 147 2.33 5.20 4.53
C ALA A 147 2.99 6.59 4.66
N LEU A 148 2.24 7.64 4.33
CA LEU A 148 2.68 9.02 4.49
C LEU A 148 2.85 9.41 5.97
N ALA A 149 1.88 9.05 6.82
CA ALA A 149 1.95 9.29 8.26
C ALA A 149 3.14 8.56 8.91
N LEU A 150 3.38 7.32 8.50
CA LEU A 150 4.53 6.54 8.94
C LEU A 150 5.84 7.23 8.54
N ALA A 151 5.99 7.63 7.28
CA ALA A 151 7.21 8.28 6.79
C ALA A 151 7.53 9.57 7.56
N MET A 152 6.50 10.39 7.85
CA MET A 152 6.66 11.57 8.70
C MET A 152 7.06 11.19 10.12
N THR A 153 6.41 10.18 10.70
CA THR A 153 6.71 9.72 12.07
C THR A 153 8.14 9.19 12.18
N LEU A 154 8.63 8.46 11.18
CA LEU A 154 10.02 8.00 11.12
C LEU A 154 11.00 9.18 11.07
N ARG A 155 10.73 10.19 10.23
CA ARG A 155 11.52 11.43 10.15
C ARG A 155 11.54 12.14 11.51
N ASP A 156 10.37 12.38 12.09
CA ASP A 156 10.22 13.17 13.31
C ASP A 156 10.83 12.49 14.54
N ARG A 157 10.87 11.15 14.55
CA ARG A 157 11.53 10.35 15.59
C ARG A 157 13.01 10.07 15.32
N GLY A 158 13.58 10.56 14.21
CA GLY A 158 14.98 10.31 13.84
C GLY A 158 15.28 8.84 13.50
N ILE A 159 14.26 8.06 13.13
CA ILE A 159 14.42 6.67 12.67
C ILE A 159 14.86 6.68 11.21
N ALA A 160 15.71 5.74 10.82
CA ALA A 160 16.17 5.61 9.44
C ALA A 160 14.97 5.57 8.47
N ARG A 161 15.03 6.38 7.40
CA ARG A 161 13.91 6.57 6.47
C ARG A 161 13.98 5.56 5.32
N PRO A 162 12.83 5.14 4.76
CA PRO A 162 12.83 4.30 3.56
C PRO A 162 13.44 5.05 2.36
N ALA A 163 13.79 4.28 1.34
CA ALA A 163 14.34 4.74 0.08
C ALA A 163 13.36 5.63 -0.70
N ALA A 164 12.08 5.23 -0.74
CA ALA A 164 11.01 5.92 -1.44
C ALA A 164 9.63 5.57 -0.86
N LEU A 165 8.62 6.36 -1.25
CA LEU A 165 7.21 6.11 -0.98
C LEU A 165 6.45 5.84 -2.28
N GLY A 166 5.57 4.83 -2.28
CA GLY A 166 4.67 4.50 -3.39
C GLY A 166 3.21 4.74 -3.02
N LEU A 167 2.60 5.80 -3.52
CA LEU A 167 1.25 6.21 -3.09
C LEU A 167 0.24 6.01 -4.22
N ILE A 168 -0.84 5.28 -3.94
CA ILE A 168 -1.94 5.07 -4.88
C ILE A 168 -3.19 5.74 -4.32
N ARG A 169 -3.60 6.88 -4.89
CA ARG A 169 -4.78 7.66 -4.44
C ARG A 169 -4.93 7.71 -2.92
N PRO A 170 -3.91 8.24 -2.22
CA PRO A 170 -3.98 8.33 -0.77
C PRO A 170 -5.21 9.16 -0.38
N VAL A 171 -6.03 8.67 0.57
CA VAL A 171 -7.24 9.40 1.00
C VAL A 171 -7.08 10.05 2.36
N ILE A 172 -7.87 11.11 2.54
CA ILE A 172 -8.02 11.89 3.75
C ILE A 172 -9.17 11.33 4.59
N THR A 173 -8.96 11.12 5.90
CA THR A 173 -10.04 11.25 6.90
C THR A 173 -9.52 12.02 8.12
N SER A 174 -10.36 12.85 8.73
CA SER A 174 -9.98 13.83 9.75
C SER A 174 -9.67 13.26 11.15
N ALA A 175 -9.47 11.94 11.28
CA ALA A 175 -9.14 11.31 12.56
C ALA A 175 -7.80 10.55 12.57
N VAL A 176 -7.24 10.20 11.40
CA VAL A 176 -6.05 9.31 11.30
C VAL A 176 -5.07 9.75 10.19
N SER A 177 -5.39 10.79 9.42
CA SER A 177 -4.66 11.18 8.21
C SER A 177 -3.71 12.38 8.44
N PRO A 178 -2.52 12.41 7.82
CA PRO A 178 -1.51 13.46 8.01
C PRO A 178 -1.84 14.76 7.26
N VAL A 179 -3.12 15.12 7.09
CA VAL A 179 -3.52 16.31 6.31
C VAL A 179 -2.95 17.60 6.88
N CYS A 180 -2.80 17.71 8.19
CA CYS A 180 -2.14 18.83 8.85
C CYS A 180 -0.62 18.61 9.03
N GLY A 181 -0.10 17.53 8.45
CA GLY A 181 1.29 17.11 8.54
C GLY A 181 2.25 18.01 7.78
N ASN A 182 3.49 18.05 8.26
CA ASN A 182 4.60 18.62 7.53
C ASN A 182 5.13 17.58 6.52
N PHE A 183 5.03 17.90 5.22
CA PHE A 183 5.51 17.04 4.12
C PHE A 183 6.92 17.37 3.62
N ALA A 184 7.62 18.32 4.24
CA ALA A 184 9.02 18.63 3.93
C ALA A 184 9.93 17.45 4.31
N ASP A 185 11.05 17.30 3.61
CA ASP A 185 12.09 16.31 3.93
C ASP A 185 11.58 14.86 4.02
N LEU A 186 10.56 14.54 3.22
CA LEU A 186 10.14 13.16 3.02
C LEU A 186 11.02 12.47 1.96
N PRO A 187 11.10 11.13 1.98
CA PRO A 187 11.70 10.38 0.87
C PRO A 187 11.00 10.68 -0.46
N PRO A 188 11.66 10.43 -1.60
CA PRO A 188 11.05 10.53 -2.93
C PRO A 188 9.70 9.82 -2.99
N ILE A 189 8.69 10.46 -3.57
CA ILE A 189 7.32 9.97 -3.63
C ILE A 189 6.95 9.68 -5.08
N VAL A 190 6.63 8.42 -5.39
CA VAL A 190 5.97 8.05 -6.66
C VAL A 190 4.47 7.94 -6.39
N LEU A 191 3.69 8.83 -7.02
CA LEU A 191 2.27 9.02 -6.72
C LEU A 191 1.40 8.73 -7.95
N GLN A 192 0.48 7.78 -7.84
CA GLN A 192 -0.52 7.48 -8.86
C GLN A 192 -1.90 7.97 -8.47
N SER A 193 -2.59 8.52 -9.47
CA SER A 193 -3.71 9.40 -9.24
C SER A 193 -4.73 9.47 -10.36
N ALA A 194 -5.99 9.73 -10.01
CA ALA A 194 -7.10 9.98 -10.93
C ALA A 194 -8.03 11.05 -10.37
N GLY A 195 -8.53 11.91 -11.26
CA GLY A 195 -9.36 13.06 -10.89
C GLY A 195 -8.64 14.05 -9.97
N GLU A 196 -9.41 15.01 -9.47
CA GLU A 196 -8.96 15.98 -8.48
C GLU A 196 -8.99 15.38 -7.08
N ASP A 197 -7.92 15.60 -6.32
CA ASP A 197 -7.75 15.08 -4.97
C ASP A 197 -6.91 16.09 -4.17
N PRO A 198 -7.52 16.80 -3.21
CA PRO A 198 -6.84 17.84 -2.44
C PRO A 198 -5.59 17.35 -1.72
N LEU A 199 -5.50 16.07 -1.33
CA LEU A 199 -4.29 15.54 -0.71
C LEU A 199 -3.15 15.43 -1.71
N VAL A 200 -3.45 14.94 -2.91
CA VAL A 200 -2.47 14.86 -3.99
C VAL A 200 -1.95 16.24 -4.34
N GLU A 201 -2.84 17.23 -4.47
CA GLU A 201 -2.45 18.62 -4.74
C GLU A 201 -1.55 19.18 -3.63
N LYS A 202 -1.87 18.91 -2.37
CA LYS A 202 -1.04 19.33 -1.24
C LYS A 202 0.33 18.63 -1.22
N ILE A 203 0.38 17.33 -1.49
CA ILE A 203 1.64 16.57 -1.56
C ILE A 203 2.50 17.16 -2.67
N VAL A 204 1.97 17.28 -3.88
CA VAL A 204 2.69 17.81 -5.05
C VAL A 204 3.14 19.26 -4.84
N GLY A 205 2.35 20.06 -4.11
CA GLY A 205 2.67 21.45 -3.84
C GLY A 205 3.72 21.69 -2.74
N VAL A 206 4.01 20.69 -1.89
CA VAL A 206 4.84 20.90 -0.67
C VAL A 206 5.99 19.89 -0.53
N ALA A 207 5.84 18.65 -0.98
CA ALA A 207 6.89 17.65 -0.85
C ALA A 207 8.03 17.91 -1.85
N THR A 208 9.27 17.67 -1.40
CA THR A 208 10.49 18.09 -2.09
C THR A 208 10.78 17.29 -3.36
N ASP A 209 10.37 16.02 -3.41
CA ASP A 209 10.64 15.10 -4.53
C ASP A 209 9.41 14.22 -4.77
N VAL A 210 8.60 14.61 -5.76
CA VAL A 210 7.35 13.94 -6.12
C VAL A 210 7.30 13.69 -7.62
N GLU A 211 7.17 12.42 -7.98
CA GLU A 211 6.84 12.00 -9.31
C GLU A 211 5.35 11.62 -9.38
N HIS A 212 4.53 12.48 -9.98
CA HIS A 212 3.08 12.34 -10.01
C HIS A 212 2.56 11.89 -11.38
N GLN A 213 1.90 10.74 -11.40
CA GLN A 213 1.18 10.21 -12.55
C GLN A 213 -0.33 10.37 -12.34
N ARG A 214 -0.92 11.30 -13.09
CA ARG A 214 -2.38 11.46 -13.18
C ARG A 214 -2.91 10.73 -14.41
N SER A 215 -3.90 9.87 -14.22
CA SER A 215 -4.61 9.19 -15.29
C SER A 215 -6.07 9.05 -14.93
N ASP A 216 -6.95 9.69 -15.70
CA ASP A 216 -8.40 9.56 -15.54
C ASP A 216 -8.89 8.15 -15.94
N ALA A 217 -8.04 7.38 -16.62
CA ALA A 217 -8.25 5.96 -16.88
C ALA A 217 -7.97 5.08 -15.65
N LEU A 218 -7.33 5.60 -14.59
CA LEU A 218 -7.19 4.95 -13.28
C LEU A 218 -8.41 5.23 -12.39
N TRP A 219 -9.61 4.86 -12.85
CA TRP A 219 -10.83 4.80 -12.03
C TRP A 219 -10.58 4.15 -10.65
N ARG A 220 -11.34 4.58 -9.62
CA ARG A 220 -11.23 4.14 -8.22
C ARG A 220 -10.93 2.64 -8.09
N ASP A 221 -9.84 2.32 -7.39
CA ASP A 221 -9.40 0.96 -7.03
C ASP A 221 -9.04 0.04 -8.21
N ILE A 222 -8.69 0.60 -9.38
CA ILE A 222 -8.29 -0.21 -10.55
C ILE A 222 -7.15 -1.19 -10.23
N HIS A 223 -6.20 -0.80 -9.37
CA HIS A 223 -5.06 -1.64 -8.98
C HIS A 223 -5.51 -2.92 -8.24
N LEU A 224 -6.66 -2.89 -7.56
CA LEU A 224 -7.27 -4.08 -6.95
C LEU A 224 -7.80 -5.08 -7.99
N GLN A 225 -7.72 -4.75 -9.29
CA GLN A 225 -8.08 -5.63 -10.40
C GLN A 225 -6.85 -6.16 -11.15
N ALA A 226 -5.65 -5.97 -10.61
CA ALA A 226 -4.44 -6.55 -11.16
C ALA A 226 -4.55 -8.09 -11.25
N GLY A 227 -4.04 -8.66 -12.33
CA GLY A 227 -4.24 -10.05 -12.74
C GLY A 227 -5.61 -10.31 -13.39
N VAL A 228 -6.52 -9.33 -13.43
CA VAL A 228 -7.82 -9.44 -14.10
C VAL A 228 -7.88 -8.48 -15.30
N ARG A 229 -7.36 -7.26 -15.13
CA ARG A 229 -7.33 -6.18 -16.13
C ARG A 229 -5.89 -5.76 -16.46
N ALA A 230 -5.59 -5.69 -17.76
CA ALA A 230 -4.27 -5.30 -18.23
C ALA A 230 -3.90 -3.86 -17.81
N GLU A 231 -4.88 -2.97 -17.74
CA GLU A 231 -4.64 -1.58 -17.34
C GLU A 231 -4.22 -1.47 -15.86
N ALA A 232 -4.73 -2.37 -15.00
CA ALA A 232 -4.31 -2.45 -13.60
C ALA A 232 -2.88 -3.00 -13.47
N ASP A 233 -2.55 -4.02 -14.26
CA ASP A 233 -1.22 -4.61 -14.30
C ASP A 233 -0.18 -3.60 -14.81
N LEU A 234 -0.50 -2.86 -15.88
CA LEU A 234 0.37 -1.81 -16.42
C LEU A 234 0.61 -0.70 -15.41
N ALA A 235 -0.43 -0.27 -14.68
CA ALA A 235 -0.29 0.78 -13.69
C ALA A 235 0.62 0.36 -12.52
N LEU A 236 0.48 -0.89 -12.03
CA LEU A 236 1.40 -1.43 -11.02
C LEU A 236 2.82 -1.62 -11.56
N ALA A 237 2.96 -2.03 -12.82
CA ALA A 237 4.26 -2.19 -13.46
C ALA A 237 5.00 -0.85 -13.58
N GLU A 238 4.31 0.21 -14.00
CA GLU A 238 4.87 1.55 -14.08
C GLU A 238 5.26 2.08 -12.69
N LEU A 239 4.39 1.93 -11.69
CA LEU A 239 4.70 2.31 -10.31
C LEU A 239 5.94 1.55 -9.80
N GLY A 240 5.97 0.23 -9.97
CA GLY A 240 7.08 -0.62 -9.53
C GLY A 240 8.41 -0.28 -10.20
N SER A 241 8.40 -0.03 -11.52
CA SER A 241 9.60 0.35 -12.26
C SER A 241 10.23 1.64 -11.73
N ARG A 242 9.41 2.62 -11.35
CA ARG A 242 9.90 3.92 -10.86
C ARG A 242 10.38 3.85 -9.41
N LEU A 243 9.67 3.11 -8.56
CA LEU A 243 10.13 2.80 -7.21
C LEU A 243 11.49 2.10 -7.21
N ARG A 244 11.67 1.14 -8.13
CA ARG A 244 12.96 0.48 -8.34
C ARG A 244 14.06 1.47 -8.75
N ALA A 245 13.77 2.39 -9.68
CA ALA A 245 14.74 3.40 -10.11
C ALA A 245 15.23 4.26 -8.94
N HIS A 246 14.33 4.70 -8.05
CA HIS A 246 14.73 5.44 -6.85
C HIS A 246 15.60 4.63 -5.88
N VAL A 247 15.30 3.35 -5.71
CA VAL A 247 16.14 2.46 -4.88
C VAL A 247 17.54 2.28 -5.49
N GLN A 248 17.62 2.07 -6.81
CA GLN A 248 18.91 1.90 -7.51
C GLN A 248 19.76 3.17 -7.44
N ALA A 249 19.17 4.35 -7.66
CA ALA A 249 19.87 5.62 -7.59
C ALA A 249 20.49 5.87 -6.19
N ARG A 250 19.83 5.45 -5.12
CA ARG A 250 20.36 5.58 -3.75
C ARG A 250 21.54 4.66 -3.45
N VAL A 251 21.49 3.43 -3.96
CA VAL A 251 22.60 2.47 -3.81
C VAL A 251 23.85 2.97 -4.51
N GLU A 252 23.74 3.67 -5.64
CA GLU A 252 24.88 4.23 -6.37
C GLU A 252 25.52 5.45 -5.68
N THR A 253 24.78 6.14 -4.81
CA THR A 253 25.25 7.34 -4.09
C THR A 253 25.81 7.07 -2.68
N THR A 254 25.76 5.82 -2.19
CA THR A 254 26.19 5.43 -0.83
C THR A 254 27.49 4.64 -0.88
#